data_AF-A0AAW0PPG2-F1
#
_entry.id   AF-A0AAW0PPG2-F1
#
_cell.length_a   1.000
_cell.length_b   1.000
_cell.length_c   1.000
_cell.angle_alpha   90.00
_cell.angle_beta   90.00
_cell.angle_gamma   90.00
#
_symmetry.space_group_name_H-M   'P 1'
#
loop_
_entity.id
_entity.type
_entity.pdbx_description
1 polymer ?
#
loop_
_entity_poly.entity_id
_entity_poly.type
_entity_poly.pdbx_seq_one_letter_code
_entity_poly.pdbx_strand_id
1 'polypeptide(L)'
;MTNVVFHPPQLPEDTLMEQSHTDALNNLRFTVAFVHCIMELAASKDPSLNTTSTTDVSFLEQSMLTDQISLLSREWSYASQLVLYIKAEDFLSSALHTAKEDIKQGQLLPSATVKQVIRRLNDMYKACVSYCRSLNDLLQTFFLTNRSSLIVSMD
;
A
#
# COMPACT_ATOMS: atom_id res chain seq x y z
N MET A 1 -19.24 53.30 -11.91
CA MET A 1 -19.60 52.22 -10.97
C MET A 1 -19.50 50.91 -11.72
N THR A 2 -18.39 50.18 -11.58
CA THR A 2 -18.20 48.87 -12.22
C THR A 2 -18.87 47.81 -11.36
N ASN A 3 -19.92 47.19 -11.89
CA ASN A 3 -20.69 46.16 -11.23
C ASN A 3 -19.81 44.90 -11.09
N VAL A 4 -19.38 44.57 -9.87
CA VAL A 4 -18.66 43.32 -9.58
C VAL A 4 -19.72 42.23 -9.44
N VAL A 5 -19.89 41.42 -10.48
CA VAL A 5 -20.78 40.26 -10.46
C VAL A 5 -20.12 39.18 -9.59
N PHE A 6 -20.73 38.87 -8.44
CA PHE A 6 -20.34 37.73 -7.62
C PHE A 6 -20.78 36.45 -8.32
N HIS A 7 -19.83 35.59 -8.67
CA HIS A 7 -20.08 34.21 -9.07
C HIS A 7 -19.81 33.31 -7.86
N PRO A 8 -20.86 32.83 -7.16
CA PRO A 8 -20.66 31.87 -6.09
C PRO A 8 -19.97 30.61 -6.65
N PRO A 9 -18.97 30.06 -5.94
CA PRO A 9 -18.34 28.82 -6.35
C PRO A 9 -19.39 27.70 -6.38
N GLN A 10 -19.31 26.84 -7.40
CA GLN A 10 -20.22 25.69 -7.52
C GLN A 10 -19.96 24.72 -6.36
N LEU A 11 -20.99 24.52 -5.54
CA LEU A 11 -20.96 23.51 -4.49
C LEU A 11 -20.86 22.12 -5.15
N PRO A 12 -20.00 21.22 -4.65
CA PRO A 12 -19.93 19.85 -5.11
C PRO A 12 -21.32 19.21 -5.15
N GLU A 13 -21.61 18.37 -6.15
CA GLU A 13 -22.88 17.66 -6.30
C GLU A 13 -23.27 16.91 -5.01
N ASP A 14 -22.27 16.44 -4.26
CA ASP A 14 -22.43 15.70 -3.02
C ASP A 14 -22.68 16.58 -1.77
N THR A 15 -22.57 17.91 -1.83
CA THR A 15 -22.72 18.81 -0.66
C THR A 15 -24.18 18.98 -0.20
N LEU A 16 -25.15 18.60 -1.03
CA LEU A 16 -26.59 18.66 -0.74
C LEU A 16 -27.26 17.26 -0.74
N MET A 17 -26.48 16.19 -0.65
CA MET A 17 -27.00 14.82 -0.66
C MET A 17 -27.39 14.33 0.74
N GLU A 18 -28.10 13.21 0.80
CA GLU A 18 -28.50 12.60 2.07
C GLU A 18 -27.27 12.30 2.93
N GLN A 19 -27.45 12.35 4.26
CA GLN A 19 -26.37 12.10 5.21
C GLN A 19 -25.76 10.70 5.03
N SER A 20 -26.59 9.68 4.77
CA SER A 20 -26.16 8.32 4.45
C SER A 20 -25.16 8.26 3.29
N HIS A 21 -25.45 8.94 2.19
CA HIS A 21 -24.55 9.05 1.03
C HIS A 21 -23.25 9.77 1.37
N THR A 22 -23.36 10.89 2.08
CA THR A 22 -22.21 11.72 2.45
C THR A 22 -21.26 10.97 3.38
N ASP A 23 -21.80 10.25 4.36
CA ASP A 23 -21.05 9.44 5.31
C ASP A 23 -20.37 8.26 4.61
N ALA A 24 -21.10 7.54 3.74
CA ALA A 24 -20.53 6.46 2.94
C ALA A 24 -19.38 6.95 2.04
N LEU A 25 -19.56 8.08 1.35
CA LEU A 25 -18.52 8.69 0.52
C LEU A 25 -17.30 9.13 1.35
N ASN A 26 -17.51 9.71 2.54
CA ASN A 26 -16.43 10.10 3.43
C ASN A 26 -15.65 8.88 3.94
N ASN A 27 -16.33 7.78 4.27
CA ASN A 27 -15.68 6.52 4.63
C ASN A 27 -14.80 5.99 3.49
N LEU A 28 -15.27 6.04 2.24
CA LEU A 28 -14.46 5.63 1.08
C LEU A 28 -13.24 6.54 0.89
N ARG A 29 -13.38 7.86 1.08
CA ARG A 29 -12.27 8.81 1.00
C ARG A 29 -11.25 8.58 2.11
N PHE A 30 -11.71 8.32 3.33
CA PHE A 30 -10.85 7.94 4.44
C PHE A 30 -10.07 6.66 4.13
N THR A 31 -10.74 5.64 3.61
CA THR A 31 -10.10 4.39 3.18
C THR A 31 -8.99 4.64 2.15
N VAL A 32 -9.23 5.49 1.15
CA VAL A 32 -8.19 5.87 0.17
C VAL A 32 -6.97 6.47 0.88
N ALA A 33 -7.17 7.45 1.76
CA ALA A 33 -6.07 8.11 2.46
C ALA A 33 -5.32 7.14 3.37
N PHE A 34 -6.04 6.32 4.14
CA PHE A 34 -5.46 5.36 5.07
C PHE A 34 -4.61 4.30 4.36
N VAL A 35 -5.14 3.72 3.29
CA VAL A 35 -4.41 2.72 2.50
C VAL A 35 -3.20 3.35 1.82
N HIS A 36 -3.30 4.59 1.34
CA HIS A 36 -2.16 5.30 0.76
C HIS A 36 -1.01 5.38 1.77
N CYS A 37 -1.31 5.76 3.02
CA CYS A 37 -0.32 5.78 4.09
C CYS A 37 0.29 4.39 4.37
N ILE A 38 -0.50 3.31 4.35
CA ILE A 38 0.03 1.94 4.51
C ILE A 38 0.98 1.58 3.38
N MET A 39 0.62 1.90 2.13
CA MET A 39 1.45 1.62 0.97
C MET A 39 2.77 2.41 1.02
N GLU A 40 2.72 3.68 1.40
CA GLU A 40 3.92 4.51 1.61
C GLU A 40 4.81 3.96 2.72
N LEU A 41 4.22 3.54 3.85
CA LEU A 41 4.94 2.93 4.97
C LEU A 41 5.59 1.60 4.58
N ALA A 42 4.91 0.78 3.77
CA ALA A 42 5.48 -0.45 3.24
C ALA A 42 6.65 -0.14 2.29
N ALA A 43 6.50 0.85 1.41
CA ALA A 43 7.55 1.25 0.47
C ALA A 43 8.77 1.88 1.17
N SER A 44 8.58 2.64 2.26
CA SER A 44 9.67 3.29 2.98
C SER A 44 10.61 2.32 3.70
N LYS A 45 10.22 1.05 3.82
CA LYS A 45 11.01 0.02 4.51
C LYS A 45 12.04 -0.64 3.59
N ASP A 46 12.28 -0.12 2.39
CA ASP A 46 13.29 -0.63 1.46
C ASP A 46 14.70 -0.61 2.11
N PRO A 47 15.35 -1.77 2.30
CA PRO A 47 16.68 -1.86 2.90
C PRO A 47 17.81 -1.39 1.97
N SER A 48 17.52 -0.94 0.75
CA SER A 48 18.51 -0.56 -0.28
C SER A 48 19.40 0.66 0.04
N LEU A 49 19.21 1.35 1.17
CA LEU A 49 19.80 2.67 1.44
C LEU A 49 20.84 2.76 2.58
N ASN A 50 21.28 1.64 3.17
CA ASN A 50 22.22 1.65 4.30
C ASN A 50 23.71 1.47 3.92
N THR A 51 24.09 1.57 2.65
CA THR A 51 25.48 1.44 2.19
C THR A 51 26.21 2.79 2.07
N THR A 52 26.21 3.62 3.12
CA THR A 52 27.16 4.75 3.18
C THR A 52 28.48 4.29 3.81
N SER A 53 29.37 3.87 2.91
CA SER A 53 30.84 3.88 2.98
C SER A 53 31.51 4.49 4.22
N THR A 54 32.15 3.64 5.04
CA THR A 54 33.41 3.96 5.72
C THR A 54 34.27 2.71 5.81
N THR A 55 35.32 2.70 5.00
CA THR A 55 36.41 1.72 4.94
C THR A 55 37.26 1.81 6.20
N ASP A 56 37.45 0.71 6.94
CA ASP A 56 38.67 0.50 7.75
C ASP A 56 38.85 -0.98 8.15
N VAL A 57 40.13 -1.35 8.30
CA VAL A 57 40.74 -2.66 8.00
C VAL A 57 40.52 -3.76 9.08
N SER A 58 39.49 -3.65 9.93
CA SER A 58 39.06 -4.71 10.86
C SER A 58 37.91 -5.58 10.31
N PHE A 59 37.64 -5.44 9.02
CA PHE A 59 36.34 -5.68 8.38
C PHE A 59 36.02 -7.16 8.08
N LEU A 60 36.99 -8.08 7.97
CA LEU A 60 36.71 -9.42 7.40
C LEU A 60 35.93 -10.36 8.32
N GLU A 61 36.14 -10.34 9.65
CA GLU A 61 35.36 -11.17 10.58
C GLU A 61 34.00 -10.54 10.93
N GLN A 62 33.94 -9.21 10.97
CA GLN A 62 32.70 -8.47 11.20
C GLN A 62 31.81 -8.44 9.95
N SER A 63 32.37 -8.47 8.74
CA SER A 63 31.63 -8.57 7.47
C SER A 63 30.75 -9.81 7.45
N MET A 64 31.26 -10.99 7.82
CA MET A 64 30.46 -12.22 7.82
C MET A 64 29.23 -12.13 8.74
N LEU A 65 29.36 -11.51 9.92
CA LEU A 65 28.24 -11.30 10.85
C LEU A 65 27.33 -10.15 10.39
N THR A 66 27.89 -9.06 9.87
CA THR A 66 27.14 -7.92 9.34
C THR A 66 26.34 -8.28 8.09
N ASP A 67 26.88 -9.14 7.23
CA ASP A 67 26.22 -9.63 6.02
C ASP A 67 25.03 -10.52 6.41
N GLN A 68 25.17 -11.41 7.40
CA GLN A 68 24.08 -12.25 7.90
C GLN A 68 22.99 -11.45 8.62
N ILE A 69 23.35 -10.45 9.43
CA ILE A 69 22.39 -9.55 10.08
C ILE A 69 21.65 -8.70 9.04
N SER A 70 22.35 -8.24 8.01
CA SER A 70 21.77 -7.44 6.91
C SER A 70 20.83 -8.27 6.04
N LEU A 71 21.18 -9.54 5.79
CA LEU A 71 20.36 -10.50 5.07
C LEU A 71 19.05 -10.75 5.85
N LEU A 72 19.15 -11.14 7.13
CA LEU A 72 17.98 -11.38 7.99
C LEU A 72 17.10 -10.13 8.18
N SER A 73 17.71 -8.96 8.31
CA SER A 73 17.01 -7.68 8.37
C SER A 73 16.25 -7.37 7.08
N ARG A 74 16.85 -7.67 5.92
CA ARG A 74 16.25 -7.51 4.60
C ARG A 74 15.10 -8.48 4.38
N GLU A 75 15.24 -9.76 4.72
CA GLU A 75 14.12 -10.72 4.63
C GLU A 75 12.97 -10.34 5.54
N TRP A 76 13.27 -9.96 6.79
CA TRP A 76 12.26 -9.49 7.73
C TRP A 76 11.55 -8.23 7.22
N SER A 77 12.28 -7.35 6.53
CA SER A 77 11.69 -6.19 5.88
C SER A 77 10.70 -6.59 4.80
N TYR A 78 11.06 -7.48 3.87
CA TYR A 78 10.14 -7.94 2.82
C TYR A 78 8.93 -8.67 3.38
N ALA A 79 9.09 -9.51 4.40
CA ALA A 79 7.97 -10.16 5.07
C ALA A 79 7.03 -9.12 5.74
N SER A 80 7.60 -8.10 6.39
CA SER A 80 6.82 -7.00 6.97
C SER A 80 6.04 -6.24 5.90
N GLN A 81 6.69 -5.91 4.78
CA GLN A 81 6.06 -5.22 3.65
C GLN A 81 4.92 -6.04 3.06
N LEU A 82 5.12 -7.35 2.89
CA LEU A 82 4.10 -8.26 2.38
C LEU A 82 2.88 -8.28 3.30
N VAL A 83 3.06 -8.37 4.61
CA VAL A 83 1.94 -8.33 5.57
C VAL A 83 1.18 -7.00 5.47
N LEU A 84 1.88 -5.86 5.34
CA LEU A 84 1.24 -4.56 5.16
C LEU A 84 0.42 -4.49 3.87
N TYR A 85 0.95 -4.98 2.74
CA TYR A 85 0.22 -5.01 1.48
C TYR A 85 -0.97 -5.97 1.48
N ILE A 86 -0.86 -7.14 2.13
CA ILE A 86 -2.00 -8.06 2.32
C ILE A 86 -3.08 -7.38 3.17
N LYS A 87 -2.70 -6.68 4.24
CA LYS A 87 -3.67 -5.95 5.06
C LYS A 87 -4.33 -4.79 4.33
N ALA A 88 -3.57 -4.07 3.51
CA ALA A 88 -4.12 -3.06 2.61
C ALA A 88 -5.10 -3.67 1.61
N GLU A 89 -4.75 -4.81 1.01
CA GLU A 89 -5.60 -5.55 0.07
C GLU A 89 -6.93 -5.98 0.72
N ASP A 90 -6.89 -6.60 1.90
CA ASP A 90 -8.08 -7.03 2.66
C ASP A 90 -9.02 -5.84 2.92
N PHE A 91 -8.44 -4.72 3.36
CA PHE A 91 -9.19 -3.51 3.69
C PHE A 91 -9.85 -2.89 2.44
N LEU A 92 -9.12 -2.82 1.32
CA LEU A 92 -9.64 -2.35 0.04
C LEU A 92 -10.75 -3.25 -0.50
N SER A 93 -10.58 -4.56 -0.40
CA SER A 93 -11.58 -5.55 -0.82
C SER A 93 -12.88 -5.38 -0.03
N SER A 94 -12.77 -5.24 1.30
CA SER A 94 -13.92 -4.96 2.16
C SER A 94 -14.59 -3.63 1.81
N ALA A 95 -13.83 -2.55 1.62
CA ALA A 95 -14.38 -1.25 1.27
C ALA A 95 -15.09 -1.25 -0.10
N LEU A 96 -14.52 -1.92 -1.11
CA LEU A 96 -15.14 -2.08 -2.43
C LEU A 96 -16.42 -2.93 -2.36
N HIS A 97 -16.42 -3.97 -1.54
CA HIS A 97 -17.61 -4.79 -1.31
C HIS A 97 -18.72 -3.96 -0.65
N THR A 98 -18.41 -3.24 0.42
CA THR A 98 -19.35 -2.35 1.10
C THR A 98 -19.89 -1.28 0.17
N ALA A 99 -19.03 -0.59 -0.59
CA ALA A 99 -19.46 0.39 -1.59
C ALA A 99 -20.45 -0.20 -2.61
N LYS A 100 -20.21 -1.44 -3.04
CA LYS A 100 -21.10 -2.15 -3.97
C LYS A 100 -22.46 -2.44 -3.34
N GLU A 101 -22.51 -2.85 -2.08
CA GLU A 101 -23.76 -3.07 -1.36
C GLU A 101 -24.49 -1.74 -1.11
N ASP A 102 -23.79 -0.68 -0.70
CA ASP A 102 -24.38 0.64 -0.48
C ASP A 102 -25.01 1.20 -1.77
N ILE A 103 -24.39 0.97 -2.92
CA ILE A 103 -24.96 1.33 -4.23
C ILE A 103 -26.23 0.54 -4.53
N LYS A 104 -26.24 -0.77 -4.25
CA LYS A 104 -27.43 -1.62 -4.48
C LYS A 104 -28.60 -1.23 -3.59
N GLN A 105 -28.32 -0.83 -2.35
CA GLN A 105 -29.33 -0.37 -1.39
C GLN A 105 -29.74 1.10 -1.62
N GLY A 106 -29.14 1.79 -2.58
CA GLY A 106 -29.40 3.21 -2.87
C GLY A 106 -28.86 4.17 -1.82
N GLN A 107 -28.06 3.69 -0.87
CA GLN A 107 -27.39 4.49 0.16
C GLN A 107 -26.21 5.28 -0.41
N LEU A 108 -25.58 4.77 -1.46
CA LEU A 108 -24.50 5.44 -2.17
C LEU A 108 -24.88 5.64 -3.64
N LEU A 109 -25.09 6.89 -4.04
CA LEU A 109 -25.50 7.22 -5.40
C LEU A 109 -24.29 7.29 -6.34
N PRO A 110 -24.39 6.78 -7.59
CA PRO A 110 -23.26 6.70 -8.51
C PRO A 110 -22.93 8.05 -9.17
N SER A 111 -22.52 9.03 -8.36
CA SER A 111 -22.03 10.35 -8.78
C SER A 111 -20.65 10.28 -9.44
N ALA A 112 -20.22 11.36 -10.10
CA ALA A 112 -18.88 11.45 -10.69
C ALA A 112 -17.78 11.24 -9.64
N THR A 113 -17.96 11.85 -8.47
CA THR A 113 -17.06 11.72 -7.31
C THR A 113 -16.99 10.28 -6.82
N VAL A 114 -18.13 9.63 -6.58
CA VAL A 114 -18.19 8.24 -6.10
C VAL A 114 -17.48 7.31 -7.09
N LYS A 115 -17.74 7.47 -8.39
CA LYS A 115 -17.05 6.70 -9.44
C LYS A 115 -15.54 6.91 -9.41
N GLN A 116 -15.07 8.14 -9.19
CA GLN A 116 -13.64 8.44 -9.10
C GLN A 116 -13.00 7.77 -7.87
N VAL A 117 -13.63 7.86 -6.70
CA VAL A 117 -13.12 7.25 -5.47
C VAL A 117 -13.09 5.72 -5.57
N ILE A 118 -14.14 5.10 -6.10
CA ILE A 118 -14.19 3.65 -6.31
C ILE A 118 -13.11 3.20 -7.30
N ARG A 119 -12.89 3.95 -8.40
CA ARG A 119 -11.79 3.66 -9.32
C ARG A 119 -10.44 3.71 -8.60
N ARG A 120 -10.20 4.74 -7.79
CA ARG A 120 -8.96 4.87 -7.03
C ARG A 120 -8.74 3.70 -6.06
N LEU A 121 -9.78 3.29 -5.33
CA LEU A 121 -9.74 2.11 -4.46
C LEU A 121 -9.39 0.84 -5.26
N ASN A 122 -10.01 0.64 -6.42
CA ASN A 122 -9.73 -0.51 -7.28
C ASN A 122 -8.30 -0.51 -7.84
N ASP A 123 -7.78 0.65 -8.24
CA ASP A 123 -6.40 0.77 -8.73
C ASP A 123 -5.40 0.46 -7.62
N MET A 124 -5.65 0.96 -6.40
CA MET A 124 -4.83 0.64 -5.23
C MET A 124 -4.92 -0.83 -4.85
N TYR A 125 -6.10 -1.46 -4.98
CA TYR A 125 -6.28 -2.89 -4.74
C TYR A 125 -5.41 -3.70 -5.69
N LYS A 126 -5.50 -3.44 -7.00
CA LYS A 126 -4.68 -4.11 -8.02
C LYS A 126 -3.19 -3.92 -7.77
N ALA A 127 -2.78 -2.71 -7.36
CA ALA A 127 -1.39 -2.43 -6.99
C ALA A 127 -0.94 -3.28 -5.79
N CYS A 128 -1.71 -3.31 -4.70
CA CYS A 128 -1.41 -4.14 -3.52
C CYS A 128 -1.27 -5.62 -3.90
N VAL A 129 -2.22 -6.17 -4.65
CA VAL A 129 -2.18 -7.57 -5.12
C VAL A 129 -0.91 -7.82 -5.96
N SER A 130 -0.53 -6.87 -6.82
CA SER A 130 0.70 -6.98 -7.60
C SER A 130 1.95 -7.00 -6.71
N TYR A 131 2.05 -6.11 -5.73
CA TYR A 131 3.15 -6.08 -4.77
C TYR A 131 3.20 -7.35 -3.92
N CYS A 132 2.06 -7.86 -3.46
CA CYS A 132 1.97 -9.12 -2.73
C CYS A 132 2.57 -10.27 -3.54
N ARG A 133 2.22 -10.37 -4.84
CA ARG A 133 2.80 -11.38 -5.73
C ARG A 133 4.30 -11.22 -5.88
N SER A 134 4.77 -10.02 -6.24
CA SER A 134 6.20 -9.77 -6.46
C SER A 134 7.04 -10.02 -5.20
N LEU A 135 6.57 -9.59 -4.03
CA LEU A 135 7.27 -9.83 -2.76
C LEU A 135 7.24 -11.30 -2.36
N ASN A 136 6.12 -11.99 -2.58
CA ASN A 136 6.02 -13.42 -2.31
C ASN A 136 6.97 -14.22 -3.21
N ASP A 137 7.04 -13.92 -4.51
CA ASP A 137 7.95 -14.59 -5.44
C ASP A 137 9.42 -14.34 -5.06
N LEU A 138 9.75 -13.11 -4.66
CA LEU A 138 11.06 -12.74 -4.16
C LEU A 138 11.43 -13.53 -2.90
N LEU A 139 10.53 -13.58 -1.91
CA LEU A 139 10.73 -14.35 -0.68
C LEU A 139 10.88 -15.84 -0.96
N GLN A 140 10.04 -16.44 -1.82
CA GLN A 140 10.14 -17.85 -2.21
C GLN A 140 11.49 -18.14 -2.87
N THR A 141 11.96 -17.27 -3.76
CA THR A 141 13.27 -17.42 -4.41
C THR A 141 14.40 -17.40 -3.37
N PHE A 142 14.37 -16.47 -2.42
CA PHE A 142 15.36 -16.42 -1.34
C PHE A 142 15.35 -17.67 -0.45
N PHE A 143 14.17 -18.15 -0.04
CA PHE A 143 14.06 -19.37 0.76
C PHE A 143 14.58 -20.60 0.02
N LEU A 144 14.38 -20.67 -1.30
CA LEU A 144 14.88 -21.76 -2.13
C LEU A 144 16.40 -21.69 -2.32
N THR A 145 16.97 -20.52 -2.61
CA THR A 145 18.43 -20.32 -2.75
C THR A 145 19.18 -20.62 -1.45
N ASN A 146 18.65 -20.20 -0.30
CA ASN A 146 19.26 -20.52 1.00
C ASN A 146 19.24 -22.02 1.29
N ARG A 147 18.21 -22.76 0.81
CA ARG A 147 18.10 -24.20 1.02
C ARG A 147 19.01 -25.01 0.11
N SER A 148 19.32 -24.53 -1.10
CA SER A 148 20.29 -25.18 -2.00
C SER A 148 21.75 -24.90 -1.63
N SER A 149 22.09 -23.75 -1.06
CA SER A 149 23.45 -23.48 -0.53
C SER A 149 23.86 -24.40 0.63
N LEU A 150 22.90 -24.85 1.44
CA LEU A 150 23.15 -25.83 2.51
C LEU A 150 23.40 -27.25 1.99
N ILE A 151 22.89 -27.59 0.80
CA ILE A 151 23.07 -28.93 0.20
C ILE A 151 24.42 -29.03 -0.51
N VAL A 152 24.88 -27.95 -1.15
CA VAL A 152 26.20 -27.92 -1.84
C VAL A 152 27.38 -27.80 -0.86
N SER A 153 27.14 -27.47 0.42
CA SER A 153 28.19 -27.39 1.45
C SER A 153 28.43 -28.71 2.20
N MET A 154 27.78 -29.81 1.79
CA MET A 154 27.89 -31.14 2.40
C MET A 154 28.42 -32.23 1.46
N ASP A 155 28.79 -31.89 0.22
CA ASP A 155 29.55 -32.72 -0.73
C ASP A 155 30.95 -32.11 -0.94
#